data_AF-A0A8D8CCZ6-F1
#
_entry.id   AF-A0A8D8CCZ6-F1
#
_cell.length_a   1.000
_cell.length_b   1.000
_cell.length_c   1.000
_cell.angle_alpha   90.00
_cell.angle_beta   90.00
_cell.angle_gamma   90.00
#
_symmetry.space_group_name_H-M   'P 1'
#
loop_
_entity.id
_entity.type
_entity.pdbx_description
1 polymer ?
#
loop_
_entity_poly.entity_id
_entity_poly.type
_entity_poly.pdbx_seq_one_letter_code
_entity_poly.pdbx_strand_id
1 'polypeptide(L)'
;MSAMAKFRQLDKQNSVTSQSPPNSPKTPSTPATPGGGGAMFTFTDPSLNRRAATAKDQLLQWCQRKTNGYEHVKIENFSTSWSDGMAFCALIHHFLPEAFDFTKLTPQQRRHNFTLAFRVADEKAGIAPLLDVEDMVVMRKPDWKCVFTYVQSIYRRFKNEL
;
A
#
# COMPACT_ATOMS: atom_id res chain seq x y z
N MET A 1 13.47 10.78 -2.51
CA MET A 1 12.50 10.62 -1.40
C MET A 1 11.11 10.51 -1.98
N SER A 2 10.47 9.35 -1.87
CA SER A 2 9.11 9.15 -2.36
C SER A 2 8.08 9.91 -1.52
N ALA A 3 7.02 10.43 -2.14
CA ALA A 3 5.97 11.21 -1.46
C ALA A 3 5.33 10.44 -0.29
N MET A 4 5.24 9.11 -0.40
CA MET A 4 4.66 8.25 0.64
C MET A 4 5.56 8.06 1.86
N ALA A 5 6.88 8.21 1.71
CA ALA A 5 7.81 8.14 2.85
C ALA A 5 7.62 9.35 3.78
N LYS A 6 7.38 10.54 3.19
CA LYS A 6 7.09 11.78 3.95
C LYS A 6 5.77 11.71 4.71
N PHE A 7 4.75 11.07 4.14
CA PHE A 7 3.45 10.93 4.81
C PHE A 7 3.55 10.06 6.07
N ARG A 8 4.30 8.94 6.02
CA ARG A 8 4.50 8.06 7.18
C ARG A 8 5.29 8.71 8.32
N GLN A 9 6.19 9.65 8.02
CA GLN A 9 6.96 10.35 9.05
C GLN A 9 6.09 11.30 9.87
N LEU A 10 5.03 11.87 9.29
CA LEU A 10 4.09 12.74 10.00
C LEU A 10 3.27 11.98 11.05
N ASP A 11 2.83 10.76 10.76
CA ASP A 11 2.11 9.92 11.73
C ASP A 11 3.00 9.52 12.93
N LYS A 12 4.30 9.33 12.71
CA LYS A 12 5.26 8.95 13.77
C LYS A 12 5.61 10.09 14.71
N GLN A 13 5.43 11.34 14.30
CA GLN A 13 5.81 12.51 15.10
C GLN A 13 4.72 12.93 16.10
N ASN A 14 3.51 12.38 15.99
CA ASN A 14 2.38 12.71 16.89
C ASN A 14 2.19 11.73 18.06
N SER A 15 3.14 10.82 18.32
CA SER A 15 3.04 9.82 19.39
C SER A 15 3.89 10.10 20.64
N VAL A 16 4.55 11.27 20.76
CA VAL A 16 5.43 11.58 21.90
C VAL A 16 5.24 13.00 22.43
N THR A 17 4.03 13.37 22.87
CA THR A 17 3.88 14.44 23.88
C THR A 17 2.53 14.32 24.59
N SER A 18 2.51 13.81 25.82
CA SER A 18 1.44 14.06 26.80
C SER A 18 1.97 13.75 28.20
N GLN A 19 2.61 14.73 28.83
CA GLN A 19 2.81 14.79 30.29
C GLN A 19 1.62 15.56 30.92
N SER A 20 1.14 15.06 32.05
CA SER A 20 0.09 15.61 32.95
C SER A 20 0.46 17.00 33.52
N PRO A 21 -0.50 17.83 34.03
CA PRO A 21 -0.68 17.99 35.50
C PRO A 21 -2.15 18.36 35.91
N PRO A 22 -2.50 18.92 37.12
CA PRO A 22 -3.49 18.31 38.03
C PRO A 22 -4.74 19.20 38.33
N ASN A 23 -5.58 18.70 39.26
CA ASN A 23 -6.72 19.31 39.99
C ASN A 23 -8.15 19.09 39.45
N SER A 24 -8.91 18.31 40.23
CA SER A 24 -10.38 18.24 40.26
C SER A 24 -10.98 19.53 40.85
N PRO A 25 -12.24 19.89 40.53
CA PRO A 25 -13.33 19.52 41.45
C PRO A 25 -14.71 19.22 40.82
N LYS A 26 -15.42 18.30 41.50
CA LYS A 26 -16.88 18.08 41.70
C LYS A 26 -17.88 18.21 40.54
N THR A 27 -18.64 17.12 40.38
CA THR A 27 -19.92 16.96 39.68
C THR A 27 -21.00 17.95 40.15
N PRO A 28 -21.94 18.34 39.27
CA PRO A 28 -23.34 17.99 39.55
C PRO A 28 -24.16 17.55 38.32
N SER A 29 -24.92 16.47 38.53
CA SER A 29 -26.28 16.16 38.03
C SER A 29 -26.70 16.51 36.59
N THR A 30 -27.09 15.46 35.88
CA THR A 30 -27.97 15.41 34.69
C THR A 30 -29.24 16.25 34.81
N PRO A 31 -29.72 16.79 33.68
CA PRO A 31 -31.14 16.75 33.35
C PRO A 31 -31.40 15.96 32.06
N ALA A 32 -32.36 15.05 32.11
CA ALA A 32 -32.97 14.44 30.93
C ALA A 32 -33.88 15.46 30.23
N THR A 33 -33.93 15.46 28.88
CA THR A 33 -35.06 15.81 27.98
C THR A 33 -34.56 15.84 26.51
N PRO A 34 -35.37 15.44 25.51
CA PRO A 34 -34.88 14.83 24.26
C PRO A 34 -34.60 15.89 23.18
N GLY A 35 -33.36 15.92 22.72
CA GLY A 35 -32.88 16.89 21.73
C GLY A 35 -32.74 16.30 20.34
N GLY A 36 -33.36 16.95 19.36
CA GLY A 36 -32.88 16.94 17.98
C GLY A 36 -31.61 17.80 17.83
N GLY A 37 -30.87 17.57 16.75
CA GLY A 37 -29.86 18.50 16.25
C GLY A 37 -28.50 17.87 15.89
N GLY A 38 -28.25 17.75 14.58
CA GLY A 38 -27.00 18.21 13.97
C GLY A 38 -25.70 17.42 14.20
N ALA A 39 -25.47 16.43 13.33
CA ALA A 39 -24.23 16.04 12.66
C ALA A 39 -22.89 16.02 13.44
N MET A 40 -22.39 14.81 13.72
CA MET A 40 -20.96 14.49 13.60
C MET A 40 -20.81 13.48 12.45
N PHE A 41 -20.05 13.87 11.41
CA PHE A 41 -19.83 13.11 10.19
C PHE A 41 -19.28 11.71 10.47
N THR A 42 -20.14 10.69 10.49
CA THR A 42 -19.72 9.29 10.42
C THR A 42 -19.34 8.98 8.97
N PHE A 43 -18.06 9.16 8.63
CA PHE A 43 -17.52 8.94 7.27
C PHE A 43 -17.44 7.44 6.88
N THR A 44 -18.09 6.55 7.61
CA THR A 44 -18.14 5.12 7.35
C THR A 44 -19.40 4.77 6.58
N ASP A 45 -19.52 5.29 5.35
CA ASP A 45 -20.57 4.82 4.44
C ASP A 45 -20.31 3.32 4.12
N PRO A 46 -21.20 2.40 4.52
CA PRO A 46 -20.98 0.96 4.33
C PRO A 46 -20.91 0.56 2.84
N SER A 47 -21.52 1.33 1.95
CA SER A 47 -21.50 1.09 0.50
C SER A 47 -20.14 1.43 -0.10
N LEU A 48 -19.49 2.51 0.37
CA LEU A 48 -18.12 2.85 -0.02
C LEU A 48 -17.13 1.77 0.43
N ASN A 49 -17.28 1.28 1.66
CA ASN A 49 -16.43 0.20 2.19
C ASN A 49 -16.59 -1.09 1.38
N ARG A 50 -17.83 -1.44 0.97
CA ARG A 50 -18.10 -2.59 0.11
C ARG A 50 -17.49 -2.44 -1.28
N ARG A 51 -17.63 -1.26 -1.90
CA ARG A 51 -17.01 -0.96 -3.21
C ARG A 51 -15.49 -1.02 -3.15
N ALA A 52 -14.88 -0.53 -2.07
CA ALA A 52 -13.44 -0.60 -1.85
C ALA A 52 -12.94 -2.05 -1.68
N ALA A 53 -13.70 -2.89 -0.96
CA ALA A 53 -13.41 -4.32 -0.85
C ALA A 53 -13.44 -4.99 -2.24
N THR A 54 -14.49 -4.76 -3.04
CA THR A 54 -14.58 -5.28 -4.40
C THR A 54 -13.43 -4.82 -5.29
N ALA A 55 -13.05 -3.54 -5.23
CA ALA A 55 -11.94 -3.01 -6.02
C ALA A 55 -10.58 -3.62 -5.63
N LYS A 56 -10.37 -3.85 -4.32
CA LYS A 56 -9.17 -4.51 -3.81
C LYS A 56 -9.07 -5.96 -4.31
N ASP A 57 -10.17 -6.69 -4.27
CA ASP A 57 -10.22 -8.08 -4.71
C ASP A 57 -10.02 -8.20 -6.22
N GLN A 58 -10.63 -7.31 -7.02
CA GLN A 58 -10.42 -7.25 -8.46
C GLN A 58 -8.96 -7.00 -8.83
N LEU A 59 -8.30 -6.06 -8.14
CA LEU A 59 -6.89 -5.78 -8.37
C LEU A 59 -6.01 -6.98 -7.97
N LEU A 60 -6.34 -7.65 -6.86
CA LEU A 60 -5.62 -8.84 -6.41
C LEU A 60 -5.69 -9.97 -7.45
N GLN A 61 -6.90 -10.26 -7.94
CA GLN A 61 -7.11 -11.24 -8.99
C GLN A 61 -6.39 -10.87 -10.29
N TRP A 62 -6.36 -9.58 -10.64
CA TRP A 62 -5.60 -9.13 -11.80
C TRP A 62 -4.10 -9.40 -11.62
N CYS A 63 -3.52 -9.07 -10.47
CA CYS A 63 -2.12 -9.36 -10.18
C CYS A 63 -1.84 -10.86 -10.30
N GLN A 64 -2.66 -11.70 -9.65
CA GLN A 64 -2.53 -13.16 -9.67
C GLN A 64 -2.56 -13.73 -11.09
N ARG A 65 -3.50 -13.26 -11.93
CA ARG A 65 -3.59 -13.72 -13.33
C ARG A 65 -2.35 -13.33 -14.13
N LYS A 66 -1.82 -12.12 -13.92
CA LYS A 66 -0.67 -11.61 -14.67
C LYS A 66 0.65 -12.22 -14.22
N THR A 67 0.77 -12.60 -12.95
CA THR A 67 1.95 -13.28 -12.41
C THR A 67 1.80 -14.80 -12.33
N ASN A 68 0.80 -15.38 -12.99
CA ASN A 68 0.62 -16.84 -12.99
C ASN A 68 1.79 -17.52 -13.71
N GLY A 69 2.37 -18.55 -13.10
CA GLY A 69 3.52 -19.28 -13.65
C GLY A 69 4.90 -18.71 -13.30
N TYR A 70 4.98 -17.58 -12.57
CA TYR A 70 6.26 -17.07 -12.06
C TYR A 70 6.69 -17.82 -10.80
N GLU A 71 7.92 -18.31 -10.78
CA GLU A 71 8.48 -19.00 -9.61
C GLU A 71 8.66 -18.04 -8.43
N HIS A 72 8.45 -18.55 -7.22
CA HIS A 72 8.55 -17.80 -5.95
C HIS A 72 7.57 -16.63 -5.81
N VAL A 73 6.55 -16.52 -6.68
CA VAL A 73 5.55 -15.45 -6.61
C VAL A 73 4.19 -16.03 -6.25
N LYS A 74 3.72 -15.69 -5.03
CA LYS A 74 2.36 -15.98 -4.57
C LYS A 74 1.72 -14.73 -3.98
N ILE A 75 0.86 -14.10 -4.78
CA ILE A 75 0.18 -12.85 -4.40
C ILE A 75 -1.14 -13.18 -3.72
N GLU A 76 -1.19 -13.08 -2.39
CA GLU A 76 -2.41 -13.33 -1.59
C GLU A 76 -2.93 -12.06 -0.90
N ASN A 77 -2.07 -11.03 -0.82
CA ASN A 77 -2.40 -9.77 -0.17
C ASN A 77 -1.52 -8.64 -0.74
N PHE A 78 -1.78 -7.41 -0.33
CA PHE A 78 -0.97 -6.23 -0.68
C PHE A 78 0.08 -5.89 0.38
N SER A 79 0.56 -6.84 1.17
CA SER A 79 1.56 -6.62 2.22
C SER A 79 2.74 -7.58 2.10
N THR A 80 2.74 -8.67 2.86
CA THR A 80 3.83 -9.65 2.92
C THR A 80 4.14 -10.30 1.59
N SER A 81 3.14 -10.54 0.72
CA SER A 81 3.36 -11.08 -0.63
C SER A 81 4.21 -10.18 -1.54
N TRP A 82 4.43 -8.93 -1.15
CA TRP A 82 5.22 -7.95 -1.91
C TRP A 82 6.52 -7.55 -1.19
N SER A 83 6.83 -8.20 -0.06
CA SER A 83 7.92 -7.79 0.84
C SER A 83 9.33 -8.15 0.34
N ASP A 84 9.44 -9.07 -0.63
CA ASP A 84 10.69 -9.55 -1.23
C ASP A 84 11.01 -8.94 -2.60
N GLY A 85 10.07 -8.16 -3.15
CA GLY A 85 10.19 -7.53 -4.46
C GLY A 85 9.90 -8.45 -5.65
N MET A 86 9.75 -9.76 -5.45
CA MET A 86 9.53 -10.72 -6.54
C MET A 86 8.19 -10.47 -7.25
N ALA A 87 7.14 -10.17 -6.48
CA ALA A 87 5.83 -9.84 -7.04
C ALA A 87 5.85 -8.58 -7.94
N PHE A 88 6.65 -7.56 -7.58
CA PHE A 88 6.82 -6.37 -8.43
C PHE A 88 7.58 -6.70 -9.71
N CYS A 89 8.68 -7.44 -9.60
CA CYS A 89 9.45 -7.88 -10.76
C CYS A 89 8.59 -8.72 -11.71
N ALA A 90 7.83 -9.69 -11.22
CA ALA A 90 7.00 -10.55 -12.06
C ALA A 90 5.91 -9.76 -12.77
N LEU A 91 5.26 -8.83 -12.06
CA LEU A 91 4.20 -8.03 -12.65
C LEU A 91 4.73 -7.13 -13.77
N ILE A 92 5.90 -6.51 -13.59
CA ILE A 92 6.52 -5.65 -14.61
C ILE A 92 7.03 -6.49 -15.77
N HIS A 93 7.70 -7.61 -15.49
CA HIS A 93 8.23 -8.53 -16.49
C HIS A 93 7.12 -9.10 -17.39
N HIS A 94 5.91 -9.31 -16.86
CA HIS A 94 4.78 -9.76 -17.68
C HIS A 94 4.46 -8.81 -18.83
N PHE A 95 4.54 -7.49 -18.61
CA PHE A 95 4.28 -6.49 -19.65
C PHE A 95 5.55 -6.10 -20.43
N LEU A 96 6.71 -6.22 -19.79
CA LEU A 96 8.01 -5.83 -20.34
C LEU A 96 9.02 -6.98 -20.20
N PRO A 97 8.81 -8.12 -20.91
CA PRO A 97 9.67 -9.29 -20.77
C PRO A 97 11.13 -9.01 -21.19
N GLU A 98 11.32 -8.11 -22.14
CA GLU A 98 12.66 -7.72 -22.65
C GLU A 98 13.43 -6.79 -21.69
N ALA A 99 12.82 -6.33 -20.58
CA ALA A 99 13.46 -5.36 -19.71
C ALA A 99 14.55 -5.96 -18.81
N PHE A 100 14.39 -7.22 -18.40
CA PHE A 100 15.35 -7.95 -17.57
C PHE A 100 15.00 -9.45 -17.54
N ASP A 101 15.96 -10.29 -17.15
CA ASP A 101 15.75 -11.73 -17.03
C ASP A 101 15.22 -12.08 -15.63
N PHE A 102 13.95 -12.48 -15.54
CA PHE A 102 13.33 -12.87 -14.26
C PHE A 102 13.94 -14.13 -13.65
N THR A 103 14.42 -15.07 -14.46
CA THR A 103 14.90 -16.39 -13.98
C THR A 103 16.14 -16.29 -13.10
N LYS A 104 16.88 -15.17 -13.19
CA LYS A 104 18.06 -14.87 -12.38
C LYS A 104 17.72 -14.22 -11.04
N LEU A 105 16.46 -13.84 -10.81
CA LEU A 105 16.05 -13.17 -9.59
C LEU A 105 15.72 -14.17 -8.49
N THR A 106 16.05 -13.79 -7.25
CA THR A 106 15.82 -14.63 -6.07
C THR A 106 15.16 -13.81 -4.96
N PRO A 107 14.27 -14.41 -4.14
CA PRO A 107 13.58 -13.68 -3.07
C PRO A 107 14.52 -13.17 -1.96
N GLN A 108 15.74 -13.69 -1.87
CA GLN A 108 16.76 -13.26 -0.91
C GLN A 108 17.34 -11.88 -1.27
N GLN A 109 17.39 -11.53 -2.55
CA GLN A 109 17.98 -10.29 -3.07
C GLN A 109 17.00 -9.10 -3.06
N ARG A 110 16.29 -8.88 -1.95
CA ARG A 110 15.18 -7.89 -1.86
C ARG A 110 15.53 -6.50 -2.39
N ARG A 111 16.68 -5.96 -1.99
CA ARG A 111 17.12 -4.62 -2.40
C ARG A 111 17.30 -4.52 -3.91
N HIS A 112 17.90 -5.54 -4.50
CA HIS A 112 18.06 -5.63 -5.95
C HIS A 112 16.70 -5.71 -6.64
N ASN A 113 15.82 -6.59 -6.18
CA ASN A 113 14.48 -6.78 -6.76
C ASN A 113 13.67 -5.48 -6.75
N PHE A 114 13.59 -4.79 -5.61
CA PHE A 114 12.87 -3.51 -5.53
C PHE A 114 13.49 -2.43 -6.41
N THR A 115 14.82 -2.29 -6.39
CA THR A 115 15.51 -1.29 -7.21
C THR A 115 15.27 -1.53 -8.69
N LEU A 116 15.39 -2.79 -9.13
CA LEU A 116 15.19 -3.18 -10.52
C LEU A 116 13.75 -2.91 -10.95
N ALA A 117 12.77 -3.39 -10.18
CA ALA A 117 11.36 -3.19 -10.47
C ALA A 117 11.00 -1.70 -10.57
N PHE A 118 11.37 -0.89 -9.59
CA PHE A 118 10.97 0.51 -9.57
C PHE A 118 11.68 1.33 -10.66
N ARG A 119 12.97 1.05 -10.92
CA ARG A 119 13.70 1.69 -12.02
C ARG A 119 13.08 1.35 -13.37
N VAL A 120 12.81 0.07 -13.64
CA VAL A 120 12.23 -0.36 -14.93
C VAL A 120 10.83 0.20 -15.10
N ALA A 121 10.01 0.21 -14.05
CA ALA A 121 8.67 0.80 -14.10
C ALA A 121 8.72 2.30 -14.45
N ASP A 122 9.67 3.04 -13.90
CA ASP A 122 9.85 4.47 -14.18
C ASP A 122 10.38 4.69 -15.61
N GLU A 123 11.53 4.09 -15.95
CA GLU A 123 12.22 4.32 -17.22
C GLU A 123 11.45 3.81 -18.45
N LYS A 124 10.77 2.66 -18.34
CA LYS A 124 10.11 2.01 -19.48
C LYS A 124 8.62 2.28 -19.55
N ALA A 125 7.96 2.48 -18.41
CA ALA A 125 6.51 2.66 -18.36
C ALA A 125 6.07 4.04 -17.86
N GLY A 126 7.00 4.89 -17.39
CA GLY A 126 6.71 6.22 -16.86
C GLY A 126 5.97 6.18 -15.51
N ILE A 127 6.09 5.09 -14.76
CA ILE A 127 5.41 4.91 -13.47
C ILE A 127 6.34 5.41 -12.36
N ALA A 128 6.05 6.59 -11.84
CA ALA A 128 6.84 7.18 -10.77
C ALA A 128 6.90 6.28 -9.51
N PRO A 129 8.07 6.10 -8.89
CA PRO A 129 8.21 5.23 -7.72
C PRO A 129 7.55 5.83 -6.47
N LEU A 130 6.40 5.28 -6.08
CA LEU A 130 5.67 5.70 -4.87
C LEU A 130 6.16 5.03 -3.58
N LEU A 131 7.07 4.06 -3.70
CA LEU A 131 7.66 3.35 -2.58
C LEU A 131 9.15 3.60 -2.56
N ASP A 132 9.71 3.76 -1.36
CA ASP A 132 11.16 3.88 -1.17
C ASP A 132 11.78 2.49 -1.01
N VAL A 133 12.89 2.24 -1.70
CA VAL A 133 13.57 0.94 -1.68
C VAL A 133 14.08 0.63 -0.28
N GLU A 134 14.67 1.60 0.43
CA GLU A 134 15.24 1.36 1.76
C GLU A 134 14.15 1.00 2.76
N ASP A 135 13.03 1.72 2.74
CA ASP A 135 11.86 1.41 3.58
C ASP A 135 11.36 -0.02 3.34
N MET A 136 11.20 -0.40 2.07
CA MET A 136 10.69 -1.73 1.69
C MET A 136 11.67 -2.84 2.06
N VAL A 137 12.99 -2.59 1.97
CA VAL A 137 14.02 -3.53 2.38
C VAL A 137 14.10 -3.66 3.90
N VAL A 138 13.80 -2.61 4.68
CA VAL A 138 13.79 -2.75 6.15
C VAL A 138 12.50 -3.41 6.62
N MET A 139 11.35 -3.08 6.02
CA MET A 139 10.05 -3.60 6.44
C MET A 139 9.78 -5.02 5.90
N ARG A 140 9.64 -5.99 6.79
CA ARG A 140 9.18 -7.36 6.43
C ARG A 140 7.68 -7.44 6.14
N LYS A 141 6.92 -6.50 6.68
CA LYS A 141 5.47 -6.37 6.46
C LYS A 141 5.17 -4.91 6.07
N PRO A 142 5.23 -4.56 4.78
CA PRO A 142 4.95 -3.20 4.34
C PRO A 142 3.48 -2.85 4.56
N ASP A 143 3.18 -1.56 4.72
CA ASP A 143 1.81 -1.07 4.83
C ASP A 143 1.03 -1.39 3.55
N TRP A 144 -0.09 -2.10 3.72
CA TRP A 144 -0.86 -2.60 2.60
C TRP A 144 -1.50 -1.49 1.76
N LYS A 145 -1.78 -0.32 2.33
CA LYS A 145 -2.34 0.82 1.60
C LYS A 145 -1.29 1.40 0.66
N CYS A 146 -0.06 1.58 1.12
CA CYS A 146 1.02 2.10 0.29
C CYS A 146 1.33 1.18 -0.89
N VAL A 147 1.42 -0.13 -0.65
CA VAL A 147 1.62 -1.13 -1.71
C VAL A 147 0.42 -1.14 -2.66
N PHE A 148 -0.81 -1.15 -2.13
CA PHE A 148 -2.03 -1.12 -2.95
C PHE A 148 -2.07 0.11 -3.86
N THR A 149 -1.78 1.31 -3.35
CA THR A 149 -1.74 2.55 -4.14
C THR A 149 -0.68 2.51 -5.24
N TYR A 150 0.48 1.92 -4.96
CA TYR A 150 1.51 1.75 -5.99
C TYR A 150 1.09 0.74 -7.06
N VAL A 151 0.56 -0.41 -6.67
CA VAL A 151 0.05 -1.43 -7.60
C VAL A 151 -1.13 -0.89 -8.42
N GLN A 152 -2.00 -0.05 -7.86
CA GLN A 152 -3.03 0.66 -8.63
C GLN A 152 -2.44 1.56 -9.73
N SER A 153 -1.29 2.19 -9.47
CA SER A 153 -0.61 3.00 -10.48
C SER A 153 -0.09 2.15 -11.63
N ILE A 154 0.50 1.00 -11.32
CA ILE A 154 0.91 -0.01 -12.31
C ILE A 154 -0.31 -0.52 -13.09
N TYR A 155 -1.39 -0.90 -12.41
CA TYR A 155 -2.63 -1.34 -13.03
C TYR A 155 -3.17 -0.29 -14.00
N ARG A 156 -3.32 0.97 -13.58
CA ARG A 156 -3.82 2.04 -14.47
C ARG A 156 -2.98 2.20 -15.74
N ARG A 157 -1.66 2.04 -15.63
CA ARG A 157 -0.76 2.16 -16.77
C ARG A 157 -0.90 1.01 -17.76
N PHE A 158 -1.09 -0.21 -17.27
CA PHE A 158 -1.13 -1.43 -18.08
C PHE A 158 -2.54 -1.98 -18.34
N LYS A 159 -3.61 -1.41 -17.76
CA LYS A 159 -4.98 -1.96 -17.92
C LYS A 159 -5.43 -1.98 -19.38
N ASN A 160 -4.88 -1.07 -20.20
CA ASN A 160 -5.25 -0.92 -21.61
C ASN A 160 -4.35 -1.73 -22.56
N GLU A 161 -3.27 -2.35 -22.07
CA GLU A 161 -2.35 -3.16 -22.88
C GLU A 161 -2.83 -4.62 -22.94
N LEU A 162 -4.07 -4.79 -23.42
CA LEU A 162 -4.73 -6.09 -23.64
C LEU A 162 -4.47 -6.62 -25.05
#